data_AF-A0A4R1HIX2-F1
#
_entry.id   AF-A0A4R1HIX2-F1
#
_cell.length_a   1.000
_cell.length_b   1.000
_cell.length_c   1.000
_cell.angle_alpha   90.00
_cell.angle_beta   90.00
_cell.angle_gamma   90.00
#
_symmetry.space_group_name_H-M   'P 1'
#
loop_
_entity.id
_entity.type
_entity.pdbx_description
1 polymer ?
#
loop_
_entity_poly.entity_id
_entity_poly.type
_entity_poly.pdbx_seq_one_letter_code
_entity_poly.pdbx_strand_id
1 'polypeptide(L)'
;MDAAHSGDADAAVTALVDLIEQLERTSAELASAVERAHEIVALREDGRSWQEIVSDEERPLIIERVSRVLAELGTAGNRVRREQARALMREDLTVTAVSKLFGVTRQRISILVQDESAEGPDR
;
A
#
# COMPACT_ATOMS: atom_id res chain seq x y z
N MET A 1 -1.19 -35.78 7.24
CA MET A 1 -2.20 -34.71 7.28
C MET A 1 -1.48 -33.46 7.74
N ASP A 2 -0.83 -32.71 6.82
CA ASP A 2 -0.36 -31.33 7.10
C ASP A 2 0.18 -30.53 5.89
N ALA A 3 -0.12 -30.93 4.65
CA ALA A 3 0.38 -30.23 3.46
C ALA A 3 -0.54 -29.06 3.01
N ALA A 4 -1.68 -28.86 3.67
CA ALA A 4 -2.69 -27.86 3.28
C ALA A 4 -2.57 -26.53 4.06
N HIS A 5 -1.87 -26.50 5.19
CA HIS A 5 -1.64 -25.27 5.96
C HIS A 5 -0.54 -24.37 5.37
N SER A 6 0.30 -24.89 4.48
CA SER A 6 1.47 -24.18 3.94
C SER A 6 1.17 -23.27 2.75
N GLY A 7 0.21 -23.62 1.89
CA GLY A 7 -0.01 -22.91 0.62
C GLY A 7 -0.56 -21.47 0.75
N ASP A 8 -1.36 -21.21 1.78
CA ASP A 8 -2.00 -19.90 2.00
C ASP A 8 -1.35 -19.12 3.16
N ALA A 9 -0.60 -19.79 4.06
CA ALA A 9 0.32 -19.11 4.97
C ALA A 9 1.43 -18.38 4.19
N ASP A 10 1.80 -18.92 3.01
CA ASP A 10 2.75 -18.30 2.10
C ASP A 10 2.19 -17.05 1.39
N ALA A 11 0.87 -16.96 1.17
CA ALA A 11 0.26 -15.77 0.56
C ALA A 11 0.39 -14.52 1.45
N ALA A 12 0.23 -14.68 2.76
CA ALA A 12 0.44 -13.61 3.73
C ALA A 12 1.91 -13.18 3.81
N VAL A 13 2.83 -14.14 3.78
CA VAL A 13 4.28 -13.88 3.75
C VAL A 13 4.68 -13.18 2.45
N THR A 14 4.22 -13.68 1.31
CA THR A 14 4.44 -13.07 -0.02
C THR A 14 3.91 -11.63 -0.04
N ALA A 15 2.71 -11.39 0.48
CA ALA A 15 2.16 -10.04 0.56
C ALA A 15 3.01 -9.10 1.44
N LEU A 16 3.59 -9.62 2.54
CA LEU A 16 4.51 -8.85 3.38
C LEU A 16 5.84 -8.57 2.68
N VAL A 17 6.41 -9.52 1.95
CA VAL A 17 7.62 -9.32 1.15
C VAL A 17 7.37 -8.24 0.09
N ASP A 18 6.27 -8.33 -0.64
CA ASP A 18 5.90 -7.33 -1.65
C ASP A 18 5.68 -5.94 -1.02
N LEU A 19 5.13 -5.88 0.20
CA LEU A 19 5.00 -4.62 0.95
C LEU A 19 6.36 -4.08 1.36
N ILE A 20 7.29 -4.92 1.82
CA ILE A 20 8.65 -4.50 2.18
C ILE A 20 9.35 -3.88 0.97
N GLU A 21 9.33 -4.56 -0.17
CA GLU A 21 9.90 -4.03 -1.41
C GLU A 21 9.24 -2.72 -1.84
N GLN A 22 7.91 -2.59 -1.65
CA GLN A 22 7.23 -1.33 -1.92
C GLN A 22 7.63 -0.21 -0.95
N LEU A 23 7.81 -0.53 0.34
CA LEU A 23 8.23 0.45 1.34
C LEU A 23 9.64 0.97 1.04
N GLU A 24 10.55 0.09 0.62
CA GLU A 24 11.91 0.48 0.21
C GLU A 24 11.88 1.41 -1.01
N ARG A 25 11.12 1.06 -2.06
CA ARG A 25 10.95 1.91 -3.25
C ARG A 25 10.29 3.25 -2.92
N THR A 26 9.24 3.21 -2.10
CA THR A 26 8.56 4.41 -1.61
C THR A 26 9.53 5.31 -0.83
N SER A 27 10.36 4.74 0.04
CA SER A 27 11.35 5.51 0.81
C SER A 27 12.32 6.24 -0.10
N ALA A 28 12.80 5.59 -1.17
CA ALA A 28 13.69 6.21 -2.16
C ALA A 28 12.99 7.33 -2.93
N GLU A 29 11.75 7.10 -3.39
CA GLU A 29 10.95 8.11 -4.11
C GLU A 29 10.65 9.33 -3.23
N LEU A 30 10.31 9.13 -1.95
CA LEU A 30 10.06 10.22 -1.01
C LEU A 30 11.34 10.99 -0.66
N ALA A 31 12.48 10.33 -0.57
CA ALA A 31 13.76 11.02 -0.39
C ALA A 31 14.06 11.95 -1.58
N SER A 32 13.88 11.47 -2.81
CA SER A 32 14.01 12.29 -4.02
C SER A 32 13.01 13.45 -4.05
N ALA A 33 11.77 13.23 -3.61
CA ALA A 33 10.77 14.29 -3.49
C ALA A 33 11.20 15.38 -2.48
N VAL A 34 11.80 15.00 -1.35
CA VAL A 34 12.34 15.96 -0.37
C VAL A 34 13.45 16.80 -0.98
N GLU A 35 14.40 16.18 -1.70
CA GLU A 35 15.47 16.90 -2.41
C GLU A 35 14.88 17.91 -3.40
N ARG A 36 13.89 17.49 -4.20
CA ARG A 36 13.22 18.38 -5.16
C ARG A 36 12.46 19.51 -4.47
N ALA A 37 11.83 19.25 -3.32
CA ALA A 37 11.15 20.29 -2.55
C ALA A 37 12.13 21.37 -2.07
N HIS A 38 13.34 20.99 -1.64
CA HIS A 38 14.38 21.95 -1.26
C HIS A 38 14.82 22.82 -2.45
N GLU A 39 14.98 22.24 -3.64
CA GLU A 39 15.31 23.01 -4.84
C GLU A 39 14.21 24.01 -5.20
N ILE A 40 12.94 23.60 -5.12
CA ILE A 40 11.79 24.46 -5.36
C ILE A 40 11.77 25.64 -4.38
N VAL A 41 12.05 25.39 -3.09
CA VAL A 41 12.17 26.42 -2.08
C VAL A 41 13.30 27.40 -2.43
N ALA A 42 14.50 26.91 -2.77
CA ALA A 42 15.63 27.76 -3.15
C ALA A 42 15.32 28.63 -4.38
N LEU A 43 14.73 28.05 -5.43
CA LEU A 43 14.31 28.81 -6.61
C LEU A 43 13.30 29.91 -6.27
N ARG A 44 12.39 29.62 -5.33
CA ARG A 44 11.40 30.59 -4.88
C ARG A 44 12.03 31.72 -4.08
N GLU A 45 12.98 31.42 -3.20
CA GLU A 45 13.75 32.39 -2.41
C GLU A 45 14.62 33.28 -3.31
N ASP A 46 15.14 32.75 -4.42
CA ASP A 46 15.84 33.50 -5.47
C ASP A 46 14.92 34.40 -6.33
N GLY A 47 13.62 34.42 -6.04
CA GLY A 47 12.66 35.32 -6.65
C GLY A 47 11.98 34.79 -7.92
N ARG A 48 12.22 33.53 -8.31
CA ARG A 48 11.53 32.91 -9.45
C ARG A 48 10.02 32.85 -9.20
N SER A 49 9.23 33.05 -10.26
CA SER A 49 7.78 32.92 -10.19
C SER A 49 7.36 31.44 -10.13
N TRP A 50 6.20 31.17 -9.53
CA TRP A 50 5.65 29.80 -9.52
C TRP A 50 5.41 29.24 -10.91
N GLN A 51 5.01 30.08 -11.87
CA GLN A 51 4.81 29.66 -13.24
C GLN A 51 6.12 29.15 -13.86
N GLU A 52 7.23 29.86 -13.66
CA GLU A 52 8.54 29.43 -14.15
C GLU A 52 9.00 28.15 -13.45
N ILE A 53 8.90 28.09 -12.11
CA ILE A 53 9.33 26.93 -11.32
C ILE A 53 8.59 25.65 -11.74
N VAL A 54 7.27 25.73 -11.89
CA VAL A 54 6.44 24.57 -12.26
C VAL A 54 6.60 24.21 -13.74
N SER A 55 6.82 25.19 -14.61
CA SER A 55 7.05 24.93 -16.05
C SER A 55 8.41 24.26 -16.30
N ASP A 56 9.42 24.60 -15.50
CA ASP A 56 10.77 24.03 -15.59
C ASP A 56 10.92 22.72 -14.79
N GLU A 57 9.89 22.31 -14.04
CA GLU A 57 9.93 21.07 -13.26
C GLU A 57 9.90 19.84 -14.17
N GLU A 58 10.88 18.94 -13.97
CA GLU A 58 10.89 17.65 -14.64
C GLU A 58 9.69 16.80 -14.23
N ARG A 59 8.93 16.32 -15.22
CA ARG A 59 7.79 15.43 -14.97
C ARG A 59 8.23 14.03 -14.53
N PRO A 60 7.42 13.34 -13.70
CA PRO A 60 6.20 13.80 -13.05
C PRO A 60 6.50 14.83 -11.95
N LEU A 61 5.57 15.78 -11.77
CA LEU A 61 5.68 16.80 -10.73
C LEU A 61 5.82 16.13 -9.35
N ILE A 62 6.45 16.81 -8.40
CA ILE A 62 6.59 16.32 -7.03
C ILE A 62 5.25 15.85 -6.44
N ILE A 63 4.17 16.59 -6.68
CA ILE A 63 2.84 16.23 -6.16
C ILE A 63 2.24 14.99 -6.85
N GLU A 64 2.56 14.77 -8.12
CA GLU A 64 2.15 13.59 -8.87
C GLU A 64 2.92 12.35 -8.36
N ARG A 65 4.22 12.50 -8.06
CA ARG A 65 5.03 11.44 -7.45
C ARG A 65 4.48 11.04 -6.08
N VAL A 66 4.21 12.01 -5.20
CA VAL A 66 3.64 11.75 -3.87
C VAL A 66 2.28 11.06 -3.98
N SER A 67 1.41 11.53 -4.88
CA SER A 67 0.09 10.94 -5.09
C SER A 67 0.17 9.49 -5.57
N ARG A 68 1.09 9.20 -6.51
CA ARG A 68 1.35 7.85 -7.01
C ARG A 68 1.83 6.92 -5.90
N VAL A 69 2.82 7.36 -5.12
CA VAL A 69 3.39 6.58 -4.00
C VAL A 69 2.32 6.25 -2.96
N LEU A 70 1.46 7.22 -2.58
CA LEU A 70 0.36 6.98 -1.64
C LEU A 70 -0.65 5.95 -2.17
N ALA A 71 -0.97 6.00 -3.47
CA ALA A 71 -1.87 5.03 -4.10
C ALA A 71 -1.28 3.61 -4.13
N GLU A 72 0.02 3.50 -4.46
CA GLU A 72 0.74 2.22 -4.48
C GLU A 72 0.85 1.60 -3.08
N LEU A 73 1.22 2.39 -2.07
CA LEU A 73 1.23 1.94 -0.67
C LEU A 73 -0.15 1.53 -0.18
N GLY A 74 -1.20 2.29 -0.56
CA GLY A 74 -2.58 1.94 -0.23
C GLY A 74 -2.98 0.57 -0.77
N THR A 75 -2.59 0.27 -2.01
CA THR A 75 -2.81 -1.03 -2.66
C THR A 75 -2.06 -2.16 -1.94
N ALA A 76 -0.75 -1.99 -1.70
CA ALA A 76 0.08 -2.99 -1.04
C ALA A 76 -0.42 -3.29 0.39
N GLY A 77 -0.72 -2.25 1.17
CA GLY A 77 -1.25 -2.40 2.52
C GLY A 77 -2.65 -3.02 2.57
N ASN A 78 -3.51 -2.77 1.58
CA ASN A 78 -4.79 -3.46 1.46
C ASN A 78 -4.60 -4.97 1.22
N ARG A 79 -3.65 -5.34 0.36
CA ARG A 79 -3.36 -6.76 0.10
C ARG A 79 -2.86 -7.48 1.34
N VAL A 80 -1.89 -6.91 2.07
CA VAL A 80 -1.40 -7.49 3.34
C VAL A 80 -2.54 -7.69 4.33
N ARG A 81 -3.41 -6.68 4.53
CA ARG A 81 -4.56 -6.82 5.43
C ARG A 81 -5.49 -7.96 5.04
N ARG A 82 -5.74 -8.17 3.74
CA ARG A 82 -6.58 -9.29 3.27
C ARG A 82 -5.93 -10.63 3.59
N GLU A 83 -4.69 -10.84 3.16
CA GLU A 83 -4.03 -12.14 3.31
C GLU A 83 -3.77 -12.50 4.78
N GLN A 84 -3.42 -11.52 5.62
CA GLN A 84 -3.29 -11.75 7.05
C GLN A 84 -4.64 -12.02 7.73
N ALA A 85 -5.71 -11.33 7.35
CA ALA A 85 -7.04 -11.61 7.89
C ALA A 85 -7.51 -13.03 7.52
N ARG A 86 -7.25 -13.48 6.29
CA ARG A 86 -7.52 -14.87 5.86
C ARG A 86 -6.71 -15.88 6.64
N ALA A 87 -5.41 -15.65 6.79
CA ALA A 87 -4.54 -16.53 7.58
C ALA A 87 -5.05 -16.71 9.02
N LEU A 88 -5.41 -15.61 9.69
CA LEU A 88 -5.95 -15.65 11.05
C LEU A 88 -7.31 -16.36 11.13
N MET A 89 -8.19 -16.18 10.13
CA MET A 89 -9.47 -16.89 10.12
C MET A 89 -9.31 -18.40 9.92
N ARG A 90 -8.28 -18.85 9.19
CA ARG A 90 -7.92 -20.26 9.09
C ARG A 90 -7.32 -20.82 10.37
N GLU A 91 -6.73 -19.96 11.21
CA GLU A 91 -6.29 -20.28 12.57
C GLU A 91 -7.45 -20.19 13.59
N ASP A 92 -8.70 -20.32 13.11
CA ASP A 92 -9.94 -20.29 13.89
C ASP A 92 -10.24 -18.95 14.62
N LEU A 93 -9.56 -17.85 14.27
CA LEU A 93 -9.96 -16.54 14.79
C LEU A 93 -11.27 -16.07 14.14
N THR A 94 -12.21 -15.69 15.00
CA THR A 94 -13.47 -15.10 14.54
C THR A 94 -13.26 -13.75 13.86
N VAL A 95 -14.14 -13.38 12.92
CA VAL A 95 -14.21 -12.04 12.32
C VAL A 95 -14.21 -10.92 13.37
N THR A 96 -14.84 -11.17 14.53
CA THR A 96 -14.86 -10.21 15.63
C THR A 96 -13.47 -10.03 16.26
N ALA A 97 -12.73 -11.12 16.48
CA ALA A 97 -11.37 -11.05 17.01
C ALA A 97 -10.42 -10.36 16.02
N VAL A 98 -10.50 -10.73 14.73
CA VAL A 98 -9.71 -10.11 13.66
C VAL A 98 -10.02 -8.61 13.57
N SER A 99 -11.30 -8.20 13.57
CA SER A 99 -11.66 -6.78 13.49
C SER A 99 -11.05 -5.93 14.63
N LYS A 100 -10.98 -6.50 15.84
CA LYS A 100 -10.34 -5.85 16.99
C LYS A 100 -8.83 -5.74 16.82
N LEU A 101 -8.17 -6.80 16.35
CA LEU A 101 -6.72 -6.81 16.14
C LEU A 101 -6.28 -5.78 15.09
N PHE A 102 -7.03 -5.66 13.99
CA PHE A 102 -6.73 -4.72 12.91
C PHE A 102 -7.27 -3.29 13.18
N GLY A 103 -8.00 -3.07 14.27
CA GLY A 103 -8.59 -1.76 14.57
C GLY A 103 -9.60 -1.28 13.52
N VAL A 104 -10.29 -2.20 12.84
CA VAL A 104 -11.27 -1.89 11.78
C VAL A 104 -12.64 -2.46 12.13
N THR A 105 -13.68 -2.02 11.41
CA THR A 105 -15.03 -2.53 11.62
C THR A 105 -15.16 -3.99 11.13
N ARG A 106 -16.15 -4.73 11.68
CA ARG A 106 -16.47 -6.09 11.22
C ARG A 106 -16.85 -6.13 9.74
N GLN A 107 -17.59 -5.13 9.26
CA GLN A 107 -17.96 -5.01 7.85
C GLN A 107 -16.72 -4.93 6.96
N ARG A 108 -15.69 -4.18 7.39
CA ARG A 108 -14.44 -4.08 6.63
C ARG A 108 -13.72 -5.42 6.53
N ILE A 109 -13.65 -6.20 7.62
CA ILE A 109 -13.11 -7.57 7.57
C ILE A 109 -13.96 -8.48 6.67
N SER A 110 -15.28 -8.38 6.74
CA SER A 110 -16.17 -9.19 5.88
C SER A 110 -15.93 -8.94 4.39
N ILE A 111 -15.76 -7.68 3.99
CA ILE A 111 -15.47 -7.31 2.59
C ILE A 111 -14.10 -7.87 2.17
N LEU A 112 -13.08 -7.70 3.01
CA LEU A 112 -11.71 -8.18 2.74
C LEU A 112 -11.63 -9.69 2.48
N VAL A 113 -12.57 -10.46 3.05
CA VAL A 113 -12.66 -11.92 2.91
C VAL A 113 -13.59 -12.34 1.77
N GLN A 114 -14.65 -11.56 1.48
CA GLN A 114 -15.65 -11.90 0.46
C GLN A 114 -15.21 -11.63 -0.98
N ASP A 115 -14.28 -10.71 -1.23
CA ASP A 115 -13.81 -10.36 -2.59
C ASP A 115 -13.24 -11.56 -3.38
N GLU A 116 -12.96 -12.70 -2.72
CA GLU A 116 -12.53 -13.95 -3.38
C GLU A 116 -13.70 -14.76 -3.96
N SER A 117 -14.90 -14.69 -3.37
CA SER A 117 -16.06 -15.43 -3.87
C SER A 117 -16.58 -14.89 -5.20
N ALA A 118 -16.14 -13.69 -5.62
CA ALA A 118 -16.52 -13.07 -6.88
C ALA A 118 -15.53 -13.38 -8.04
N GLU A 119 -14.36 -13.95 -7.77
CA GLU A 119 -13.32 -14.24 -8.78
C GLU A 119 -12.99 -15.75 -8.93
N GLY A 120 -13.98 -16.64 -8.82
CA GLY A 120 -13.81 -18.02 -9.32
C GLY A 120 -15.07 -18.90 -9.36
N PRO A 121 -15.17 -19.82 -10.34
CA PRO A 121 -15.14 -19.60 -11.79
C PRO A 121 -16.57 -19.42 -12.34
N ASP A 122 -16.73 -18.59 -13.36
CA ASP A 122 -17.79 -18.84 -14.36
C ASP A 122 -17.47 -20.20 -15.01
N ARG A 123 -18.22 -21.24 -14.62
CA ARG A 123 -18.19 -22.56 -15.25
C ARG A 123 -19.57 -23.20 -15.18
#